data_AF-A0A4R8M2S6-F1
#
_entry.id   AF-A0A4R8M2S6-F1
#
_cell.length_a   1.000
_cell.length_b   1.000
_cell.length_c   1.000
_cell.angle_alpha   90.00
_cell.angle_beta   90.00
_cell.angle_gamma   90.00
#
_symmetry.space_group_name_H-M   'P 1'
#
loop_
_entity.id
_entity.type
_entity.pdbx_description
1 polymer ?
#
loop_
_entity_poly.entity_id
_entity_poly.type
_entity_poly.pdbx_seq_one_letter_code
_entity_poly.pdbx_strand_id
1 'polypeptide(L)'
;MIQAFDQLIGGQVMQFCASLGEGPTPHRVIISQADSAKTLVILDASGLIGTIKAEIEEPEDLVANAIRKTQSEGLIEKALDTGQIQEVTL
;
A
#
# COMPACT_ATOMS: atom_id res chain seq x y z
N MET A 1 -8.51 -2.98 9.07
CA MET A 1 -9.24 -2.24 8.02
C MET A 1 -8.72 -2.69 6.66
N ILE A 2 -9.60 -2.90 5.67
CA ILE A 2 -9.25 -3.29 4.31
C ILE A 2 -10.03 -2.41 3.33
N GLN A 3 -9.37 -1.90 2.30
CA GLN A 3 -9.97 -1.11 1.23
C GLN A 3 -9.63 -1.70 -0.13
N ALA A 4 -10.64 -2.02 -0.93
CA ALA A 4 -10.44 -2.44 -2.32
C ALA A 4 -10.32 -1.22 -3.24
N PHE A 5 -9.53 -1.35 -4.30
CA PHE A 5 -9.40 -0.33 -5.34
C PHE A 5 -9.05 -0.96 -6.68
N ASP A 6 -9.40 -0.27 -7.76
CA ASP A 6 -9.09 -0.67 -9.13
C ASP A 6 -7.90 0.12 -9.66
N GLN A 7 -7.06 -0.53 -10.47
CA GLN A 7 -5.96 0.13 -11.18
C GLN A 7 -5.81 -0.48 -12.58
N LEU A 8 -5.49 0.38 -13.55
CA LEU A 8 -5.20 -0.04 -14.93
C LEU A 8 -3.75 -0.49 -15.03
N ILE A 9 -3.53 -1.80 -15.23
CA ILE A 9 -2.21 -2.40 -15.41
C ILE A 9 -2.10 -2.94 -16.83
N GLY A 10 -1.15 -2.43 -17.62
CA GLY A 10 -0.93 -2.92 -18.98
C GLY A 10 -2.16 -2.89 -19.89
N GLY A 11 -3.11 -1.98 -19.65
CA GLY A 11 -4.37 -1.89 -20.39
C GLY A 11 -5.53 -2.73 -19.85
N GLN A 12 -5.34 -3.49 -18.77
CA GLN A 12 -6.37 -4.25 -18.09
C GLN A 12 -6.68 -3.63 -16.71
N VAL A 13 -7.97 -3.43 -16.41
CA VAL A 13 -8.39 -3.04 -15.05
C VAL A 13 -8.27 -4.27 -14.15
N MET A 14 -7.48 -4.12 -13.07
CA MET A 14 -7.25 -5.14 -12.06
C MET A 14 -7.68 -4.62 -10.70
N GLN A 15 -8.12 -5.52 -9.82
CA GLN A 15 -8.57 -5.19 -8.47
C GLN A 15 -7.51 -5.55 -7.43
N PHE A 16 -7.30 -4.64 -6.49
CA PHE A 16 -6.32 -4.75 -5.41
C PHE A 16 -6.95 -4.42 -4.07
N CYS A 17 -6.29 -4.87 -3.00
CA CYS A 17 -6.67 -4.60 -1.62
C CYS A 17 -5.52 -3.92 -0.89
N ALA A 18 -5.81 -2.80 -0.25
CA ALA A 18 -4.95 -2.14 0.73
C ALA A 18 -5.41 -2.50 2.14
N SER A 19 -4.49 -2.89 3.00
CA SER A 19 -4.80 -3.28 4.37
C SER A 19 -3.71 -2.82 5.33
N LEU A 20 -4.10 -2.50 6.56
CA LEU A 20 -3.11 -2.27 7.62
C LEU A 20 -2.51 -3.62 8.01
N GLY A 21 -1.19 -3.76 7.90
CA GLY A 21 -0.50 -5.00 8.22
C GLY A 21 -0.41 -5.20 9.73
N GLU A 22 -0.94 -6.32 10.20
CA GLU A 22 -0.85 -6.73 11.61
C GLU A 22 0.56 -7.27 11.91
N GLY A 23 1.21 -6.83 13.00
CA GLY A 23 2.55 -7.27 13.37
C GLY A 23 3.26 -6.36 14.39
N PRO A 24 4.49 -6.70 14.80
CA PRO A 24 5.24 -5.97 15.83
C PRO A 24 5.66 -4.56 15.39
N THR A 25 5.64 -4.29 14.08
CA THR A 25 5.73 -2.94 13.50
C THR A 25 4.32 -2.42 13.27
N PRO A 26 3.73 -1.65 14.21
CA PRO A 26 2.55 -0.87 13.89
C PRO A 26 2.90 0.10 12.75
N HIS A 27 1.92 0.49 11.93
CA HIS A 27 2.08 1.48 10.84
C HIS A 27 2.65 0.95 9.52
N ARG A 28 2.19 -0.19 9.03
CA ARG A 28 2.44 -0.60 7.64
C ARG A 28 1.14 -0.76 6.85
N VAL A 29 1.16 -0.36 5.58
CA VAL A 29 0.09 -0.65 4.62
C VAL A 29 0.59 -1.71 3.64
N ILE A 30 -0.21 -2.75 3.45
CA ILE A 30 0.06 -3.86 2.53
C ILE A 30 -0.89 -3.74 1.35
N ILE A 31 -0.35 -3.72 0.14
CA ILE A 31 -1.09 -3.82 -1.11
C ILE A 31 -0.97 -5.24 -1.65
N SER A 32 -2.11 -5.85 -1.94
CA SER A 32 -2.22 -7.22 -2.44
C SER A 32 -3.20 -7.35 -3.59
N GLN A 33 -3.04 -8.37 -4.43
CA GLN A 33 -4.06 -8.72 -5.43
C GLN A 33 -5.33 -9.22 -4.76
N ALA A 34 -6.49 -8.76 -5.21
CA ALA A 34 -7.76 -9.08 -4.58
C ALA A 34 -8.17 -10.56 -4.73
N ASP A 35 -7.75 -11.22 -5.82
CA ASP A 35 -8.13 -12.60 -6.16
C ASP A 35 -7.29 -13.67 -5.45
N SER A 36 -6.05 -13.36 -5.14
CA SER A 36 -5.03 -14.32 -4.68
C SER A 36 -4.40 -13.94 -3.35
N ALA A 37 -4.70 -12.75 -2.83
CA ALA A 37 -4.05 -12.14 -1.67
C ALA A 37 -2.51 -12.06 -1.80
N LYS A 38 -1.98 -12.12 -3.03
CA LYS A 38 -0.54 -12.00 -3.28
C LYS A 38 -0.08 -10.58 -2.94
N THR A 39 0.83 -10.45 -1.98
CA THR A 39 1.46 -9.17 -1.63
C THR A 39 2.32 -8.65 -2.77
N LEU A 40 2.16 -7.37 -3.08
CA LEU A 40 2.90 -6.66 -4.12
C LEU A 40 3.70 -5.48 -3.56
N VAL A 41 3.12 -4.74 -2.62
CA VAL A 41 3.74 -3.54 -2.04
C VAL A 41 3.59 -3.55 -0.53
N ILE A 42 4.63 -3.14 0.18
CA ILE A 42 4.62 -2.88 1.61
C ILE A 42 5.08 -1.43 1.81
N LEU A 43 4.25 -0.62 2.45
CA LEU A 43 4.54 0.76 2.77
C LEU A 43 4.73 0.91 4.26
N ASP A 44 5.94 1.31 4.67
CA ASP A 44 6.28 1.62 6.05
C ASP A 44 5.92 3.07 6.38
N ALA A 45 4.96 3.28 7.26
CA ALA A 45 4.52 4.60 7.74
C ALA A 45 5.13 4.97 9.10
N SER A 46 6.11 4.20 9.61
CA SER A 46 6.80 4.53 10.87
C SER A 46 7.50 5.89 10.83
N GLY A 47 7.93 6.34 9.65
CA GLY A 47 8.59 7.63 9.43
C GLY A 47 7.66 8.85 9.51
N LEU A 48 6.35 8.68 9.30
CA LEU A 48 5.36 9.78 9.38
C LEU A 48 5.16 10.25 10.83
N ILE A 49 5.40 9.38 11.81
CA ILE A 49 5.05 9.58 13.22
C ILE A 49 6.16 10.33 13.99
N GLY A 50 7.37 10.40 13.43
CA GLY A 50 8.55 10.96 14.12
C GLY A 50 8.61 12.49 14.23
N THR A 51 7.80 13.25 13.47
CA THR A 51 8.13 14.65 13.17
C THR A 51 7.18 15.68 13.75
N ILE A 52 6.85 15.61 15.05
CA ILE A 52 6.07 16.62 15.80
C ILE A 52 4.57 16.42 15.62
N LYS A 53 3.92 15.81 16.61
CA LYS A 53 2.48 16.02 16.90
C LYS A 53 1.56 15.90 15.67
N ALA A 54 1.96 15.12 14.67
CA ALA A 54 1.11 14.82 13.53
C ALA A 54 -0.08 14.10 14.13
N GLU A 55 -1.26 14.63 13.84
CA GLU A 55 -2.53 13.94 14.02
C GLU A 55 -2.28 12.47 13.73
N ILE A 56 -2.71 11.59 14.64
CA ILE A 56 -2.68 10.15 14.40
C ILE A 56 -3.50 9.99 13.13
N GLU A 57 -2.81 9.92 11.99
CA GLU A 57 -3.45 9.91 10.69
C GLU A 57 -4.41 8.73 10.74
N GLU A 58 -5.71 8.98 10.52
CA GLU A 58 -6.70 7.95 10.77
C GLU A 58 -6.33 6.73 9.92
N PRO A 59 -6.58 5.50 10.38
CA PRO A 59 -6.35 4.29 9.61
C PRO A 59 -6.75 4.40 8.14
N GLU A 60 -7.86 5.09 7.88
CA GLU A 60 -8.43 5.42 6.56
C GLU A 60 -7.52 6.31 5.70
N ASP A 61 -6.98 7.37 6.28
CA ASP A 61 -6.09 8.31 5.59
C ASP A 61 -4.74 7.67 5.23
N LEU A 62 -4.18 6.86 6.13
CA LEU A 62 -2.95 6.09 5.87
C LEU A 62 -3.12 5.17 4.65
N VAL A 63 -4.25 4.45 4.60
CA VAL A 63 -4.55 3.56 3.48
C VAL A 63 -4.79 4.35 2.20
N ALA A 64 -5.51 5.47 2.26
CA ALA A 64 -5.75 6.32 1.10
C ALA A 64 -4.44 6.92 0.55
N ASN A 65 -3.54 7.38 1.42
CA ASN A 65 -2.21 7.85 1.05
C ASN A 65 -1.37 6.74 0.40
N ALA A 66 -1.40 5.54 0.97
CA ALA A 66 -0.67 4.40 0.44
C ALA A 66 -1.15 4.00 -0.95
N ILE A 67 -2.46 4.00 -1.19
CA ILE A 67 -3.04 3.76 -2.53
C ILE A 67 -2.56 4.83 -3.50
N ARG A 68 -2.65 6.12 -3.13
CA ARG A 68 -2.21 7.24 -3.97
C ARG A 68 -0.73 7.11 -4.35
N LYS A 69 0.15 6.86 -3.39
CA LYS A 69 1.59 6.71 -3.63
C LYS A 69 1.89 5.52 -4.54
N THR A 70 1.25 4.38 -4.26
CA THR A 70 1.38 3.15 -5.05
C THR A 70 1.02 3.38 -6.52
N GLN A 71 -0.08 4.10 -6.76
CA GLN A 71 -0.52 4.49 -8.11
C GLN A 71 0.43 5.49 -8.76
N SER A 72 0.85 6.54 -8.04
CA SER A 72 1.70 7.60 -8.61
C SER A 72 3.10 7.13 -8.97
N GLU A 73 3.65 6.18 -8.22
CA GLU A 73 5.01 5.68 -8.40
C GLU A 73 5.06 4.38 -9.24
N GLY A 74 3.92 3.85 -9.68
CA GLY A 74 3.85 2.62 -10.47
C GLY A 74 4.39 1.39 -9.73
N LEU A 75 4.18 1.33 -8.41
CA LEU A 75 4.79 0.29 -7.56
C LEU A 75 4.20 -1.09 -7.82
N ILE A 76 2.91 -1.17 -8.17
CA ILE A 76 2.25 -2.44 -8.52
C ILE A 76 2.82 -2.97 -9.83
N GLU A 77 2.92 -2.14 -10.86
CA GLU A 77 3.49 -2.47 -12.16
C GLU A 77 4.91 -3.01 -11.98
N LYS A 78 5.73 -2.29 -11.21
CA LYS A 78 7.10 -2.72 -10.91
C LYS A 78 7.13 -4.06 -10.15
N ALA A 79 6.22 -4.29 -9.21
CA ALA A 79 6.13 -5.56 -8.48
C ALA A 79 5.77 -6.73 -9.41
N LEU A 80 4.85 -6.49 -10.35
CA LEU A 80 4.42 -7.48 -11.34
C LEU A 80 5.53 -7.78 -12.36
N ASP A 81 6.20 -6.75 -12.86
CA ASP A 81 7.27 -6.86 -13.85
C ASP A 81 8.51 -7.60 -13.29
N THR A 82 8.87 -7.29 -12.03
CA THR A 82 10.05 -7.87 -11.39
C THR A 82 9.77 -9.19 -10.66
N GLY A 83 8.50 -9.45 -10.34
CA GLY A 83 8.11 -10.53 -9.44
C GLY A 83 8.54 -10.32 -7.98
N GLN A 84 9.04 -9.14 -7.63
CA GLN A 84 9.53 -8.80 -6.29
C GLN A 84 8.58 -7.84 -5.57
N ILE A 85 8.43 -8.03 -4.26
CA ILE A 85 7.68 -7.10 -3.40
C ILE A 85 8.40 -5.75 -3.40
N GLN A 86 7.66 -4.67 -3.60
CA GLN A 86 8.18 -3.31 -3.46
C GLN A 86 8.01 -2.83 -2.02
N GLU A 87 9.12 -2.62 -1.31
CA GLU A 87 9.14 -2.07 0.03
C GLU A 87 9.56 -0.60 -0.02
N VAL A 88 8.69 0.31 0.45
CA VAL A 88 8.93 1.76 0.43
C VAL A 88 8.46 2.41 1.73
N THR A 89 8.93 3.61 2.03
CA THR A 89 8.36 4.44 3.10
C THR A 89 7.19 5.25 2.56
N LEU A 90 6.11 5.35 3.33
CA LEU A 90 4.94 6.18 3.00
C LEU A 90 5.32 7.67 2.93
#